data_AF-A0A520UAA6-F1
#
_entry.id   AF-A0A520UAA6-F1
#
_cell.length_a   1.000
_cell.length_b   1.000
_cell.length_c   1.000
_cell.angle_alpha   90.00
_cell.angle_beta   90.00
_cell.angle_gamma   90.00
#
_symmetry.space_group_name_H-M   'P 1'
#
loop_
_entity.id
_entity.type
_entity.pdbx_description
1 polymer ?
#
loop_
_entity_poly.entity_id
_entity_poly.type
_entity_poly.pdbx_seq_one_letter_code
_entity_poly.pdbx_strand_id
1 'polypeptide(L)'
;MESTILISLLIIGLLAGTLSGLIGVGGGVIMIPLLVFVLGYSQHAAQGTSLAVLAIPVTFIAAYNYYSEGYISWKFALIIAIGFIVGGYFGSKWAISIDQSLLKKIFGVILLIAAIKMFFGK
;
A
#
# COMPACT_ATOMS: atom_id res chain seq x y z
N MET A 1 21.76 -1.23 -14.16
CA MET A 1 20.28 -1.33 -14.16
C MET A 1 19.83 -0.87 -15.53
N GLU A 2 19.11 -1.70 -16.28
CA GLU A 2 18.57 -1.34 -17.59
C GLU A 2 17.73 -0.06 -17.48
N SER A 3 17.91 0.90 -18.39
CA SER A 3 17.18 2.18 -18.37
C SER A 3 15.66 2.00 -18.34
N THR A 4 15.16 0.94 -18.97
CA THR A 4 13.74 0.53 -18.98
C THR A 4 13.21 0.20 -17.59
N ILE A 5 14.00 -0.45 -16.73
CA ILE A 5 13.61 -0.81 -15.36
C ILE A 5 13.49 0.46 -14.52
N LEU A 6 14.46 1.38 -14.64
CA LEU A 6 14.42 2.66 -13.94
C LEU A 6 13.16 3.46 -14.27
N ILE A 7 12.84 3.58 -15.57
CA ILE A 7 11.65 4.29 -16.04
C ILE A 7 10.38 3.63 -15.48
N SER A 8 10.30 2.30 -15.51
CA SER A 8 9.16 1.55 -14.97
C SER A 8 8.96 1.81 -13.48
N LEU A 9 10.04 1.80 -12.69
CA LEU A 9 9.97 2.08 -11.25
C LEU A 9 9.51 3.51 -10.96
N LEU A 10 9.99 4.50 -11.72
CA LEU A 10 9.55 5.90 -11.59
C LEU A 10 8.06 6.06 -11.90
N ILE A 11 7.57 5.42 -12.98
CA ILE A 11 6.15 5.43 -13.35
C ILE A 11 5.30 4.78 -12.25
N ILE A 12 5.71 3.61 -11.74
CA ILE A 12 5.02 2.93 -10.65
C ILE A 12 4.94 3.85 -9.42
N GLY A 13 6.04 4.51 -9.06
CA GLY A 13 6.09 5.45 -7.94
C GLY A 13 5.16 6.65 -8.12
N LEU A 14 5.14 7.25 -9.31
CA LEU A 14 4.26 8.38 -9.64
C LEU A 14 2.78 8.00 -9.56
N LEU A 15 2.40 6.87 -10.15
CA LEU A 15 1.03 6.37 -10.12
C LEU A 15 0.60 6.03 -8.69
N ALA A 16 1.43 5.29 -7.96
CA ALA A 16 1.15 4.91 -6.59
C ALA A 16 1.05 6.14 -5.66
N GLY A 17 1.97 7.10 -5.79
CA GLY A 17 1.96 8.33 -5.01
C GLY A 17 0.74 9.20 -5.28
N THR A 18 0.40 9.40 -6.55
CA THR A 18 -0.78 10.18 -6.97
C THR A 18 -2.06 9.57 -6.40
N LEU A 19 -2.26 8.26 -6.56
CA LEU A 19 -3.44 7.58 -6.05
C LEU A 19 -3.48 7.52 -4.52
N SER A 20 -2.31 7.38 -3.88
CA SER A 20 -2.20 7.44 -2.42
C SER A 20 -2.64 8.80 -1.88
N GLY A 21 -2.25 9.89 -2.54
CA GLY A 21 -2.64 11.25 -2.15
C GLY A 21 -4.11 11.56 -2.45
N LEU A 22 -4.65 11.08 -3.58
CA LEU A 22 -6.03 11.34 -3.99
C LEU A 22 -7.07 10.54 -3.18
N ILE A 23 -6.79 9.27 -2.89
CA ILE A 23 -7.79 8.32 -2.35
C ILE A 23 -7.45 7.90 -0.91
N GLY A 24 -6.21 8.12 -0.44
CA GLY A 24 -5.81 7.82 0.94
C GLY A 24 -5.61 6.33 1.26
N VAL A 25 -5.78 5.42 0.29
CA VAL A 25 -5.71 3.95 0.49
C VAL A 25 -4.27 3.45 0.72
N GLY A 26 -3.26 4.28 0.43
CA GLY A 26 -1.87 3.83 0.33
C GLY A 26 -1.66 3.16 -1.02
N GLY A 27 -0.76 3.70 -1.85
CA GLY A 27 -0.54 3.27 -3.25
C GLY A 27 -0.17 1.80 -3.50
N GLY A 28 -0.12 0.97 -2.45
CA GLY A 28 0.18 -0.47 -2.49
C GLY A 28 -0.82 -1.28 -3.32
N VAL A 29 -2.08 -0.85 -3.39
CA VAL A 29 -3.11 -1.50 -4.23
C VAL A 29 -2.70 -1.55 -5.71
N ILE A 30 -1.94 -0.56 -6.17
CA ILE A 30 -1.46 -0.47 -7.56
C ILE A 30 0.01 -0.90 -7.65
N MET A 31 0.83 -0.48 -6.69
CA MET A 31 2.26 -0.80 -6.69
C MET A 31 2.52 -2.30 -6.59
N ILE A 32 1.81 -3.04 -5.73
CA ILE A 32 2.03 -4.48 -5.55
C ILE A 32 1.74 -5.26 -6.86
N PRO A 33 0.57 -5.11 -7.52
CA PRO A 33 0.33 -5.74 -8.81
C PRO A 33 1.36 -5.37 -9.88
N LEU A 34 1.75 -4.10 -9.99
CA LEU A 34 2.72 -3.68 -11.00
C LEU A 34 4.10 -4.31 -10.77
N LEU A 35 4.58 -4.34 -9.52
CA LEU A 35 5.83 -5.00 -9.19
C LEU A 35 5.78 -6.51 -9.52
N VAL A 36 4.67 -7.19 -9.22
CA VAL A 36 4.53 -8.64 -9.45
C VAL A 36 4.36 -8.97 -10.93
N PHE A 37 3.44 -8.31 -11.62
CA PHE A 37 3.02 -8.69 -12.97
C PHE A 37 3.86 -8.02 -14.08
N VAL A 38 4.40 -6.82 -13.84
CA VAL A 38 5.19 -6.10 -14.84
C VAL A 38 6.68 -6.34 -14.63
N LEU A 39 7.15 -6.30 -13.38
CA LEU A 39 8.57 -6.45 -13.06
C LEU A 39 8.95 -7.84 -12.54
N GLY A 40 8.01 -8.77 -12.43
CA GLY A 40 8.27 -10.16 -12.05
C GLY A 40 8.71 -10.35 -10.59
N TYR A 41 8.43 -9.38 -9.72
CA TYR A 41 8.75 -9.52 -8.30
C TYR A 41 7.93 -10.63 -7.65
N SER A 42 8.55 -11.31 -6.70
CA SER A 42 7.87 -12.23 -5.79
C SER A 42 6.82 -11.46 -4.96
N GLN A 43 5.71 -12.12 -4.55
CA GLN A 43 4.64 -11.44 -3.79
C GLN A 43 5.19 -10.81 -2.50
N HIS A 44 6.10 -11.51 -1.82
CA HIS A 44 6.77 -11.01 -0.62
C HIS A 44 7.63 -9.77 -0.90
N ALA A 45 8.41 -9.81 -1.97
CA ALA A 45 9.29 -8.70 -2.33
C ALA A 45 8.47 -7.47 -2.72
N ALA A 46 7.41 -7.64 -3.52
CA ALA A 46 6.50 -6.56 -3.87
C ALA A 46 5.83 -5.93 -2.63
N GLN A 47 5.36 -6.76 -1.69
CA GLN A 47 4.73 -6.29 -0.46
C GLN A 47 5.71 -5.53 0.44
N GLY A 48 6.93 -6.05 0.62
CA GLY A 48 7.99 -5.42 1.40
C GLY A 48 8.44 -4.09 0.82
N THR A 49 8.72 -4.04 -0.50
CA THR A 49 9.06 -2.80 -1.20
C THR A 49 7.94 -1.78 -1.11
N SER A 50 6.69 -2.21 -1.29
CA SER A 50 5.53 -1.34 -1.14
C SER A 50 5.44 -0.73 0.25
N LEU A 51 5.59 -1.54 1.31
CA LEU A 51 5.55 -1.05 2.69
C LEU A 51 6.68 -0.05 2.98
N ALA A 52 7.90 -0.29 2.47
CA ALA A 52 9.01 0.64 2.65
C ALA A 52 8.74 2.01 2.00
N VAL A 53 8.17 2.02 0.78
CA VAL A 53 7.82 3.26 0.06
C VAL A 53 6.64 3.99 0.72
N LEU A 54 5.68 3.25 1.27
CA LEU A 54 4.49 3.82 1.93
C LEU A 54 4.74 4.21 3.38
N ALA A 55 5.80 3.74 4.04
CA ALA A 55 5.99 3.99 5.46
C ALA A 55 6.29 5.45 5.81
N ILE A 56 7.12 6.12 5.01
CA ILE A 56 7.57 7.49 5.32
C ILE A 56 7.40 8.43 4.13
N PRO A 57 7.99 8.19 2.94
CA PRO A 57 8.06 9.24 1.91
C PRO A 57 6.70 9.69 1.39
N VAL A 58 5.85 8.74 0.97
CA VAL A 58 4.58 9.05 0.28
C VAL A 58 3.51 9.51 1.27
N THR A 59 3.34 8.76 2.36
CA THR A 59 2.28 9.01 3.34
C THR A 59 2.53 10.26 4.17
N PHE A 60 3.80 10.58 4.48
CA PHE A 60 4.10 11.80 5.23
C PHE A 60 3.74 13.06 4.45
N ILE A 61 4.15 13.15 3.18
CA ILE A 61 3.85 14.32 2.34
C ILE A 61 2.34 14.46 2.14
N ALA A 62 1.64 13.35 1.85
CA ALA A 62 0.19 13.37 1.71
C ALA A 62 -0.50 13.82 3.01
N ALA A 63 -0.12 13.24 4.16
CA ALA A 63 -0.67 13.60 5.47
C ALA A 63 -0.38 15.06 5.82
N TYR A 64 0.78 15.61 5.45
CA TYR A 64 1.09 17.01 5.68
C TYR A 64 0.10 17.95 4.97
N ASN A 65 -0.28 17.66 3.74
CA ASN A 65 -1.28 18.45 3.02
C ASN A 65 -2.67 18.39 3.69
N TYR A 66 -3.07 17.22 4.20
CA TYR A 66 -4.32 17.12 4.97
C TYR A 66 -4.23 17.81 6.34
N TYR A 67 -3.04 17.81 6.95
CA TYR A 67 -2.78 18.53 8.19
C TYR A 67 -2.88 20.03 8.00
N SER A 68 -2.27 20.59 6.95
CA SER A 68 -2.28 22.03 6.69
C SER A 68 -3.69 22.60 6.49
N GLU A 69 -4.61 21.77 6.00
CA GLU A 69 -6.03 22.12 5.82
C GLU A 69 -6.91 21.76 7.04
N GLY A 70 -6.33 21.23 8.12
CA GLY A 70 -7.07 20.91 9.35
C GLY A 70 -7.94 19.65 9.29
N TYR A 71 -7.73 18.76 8.30
CA TYR A 71 -8.54 17.55 8.12
C TYR A 71 -8.09 16.34 8.97
N ILE A 72 -7.11 16.51 9.86
CA ILE A 72 -6.60 15.42 10.71
C ILE A 72 -7.19 15.47 12.12
N SER A 73 -7.94 14.45 12.49
CA SER A 73 -8.26 14.16 13.89
C SER A 73 -7.11 13.42 14.56
N TRP A 74 -6.27 14.15 15.28
CA TRP A 74 -5.10 13.61 15.98
C TRP A 74 -5.45 12.55 17.03
N LYS A 75 -6.60 12.71 17.70
CA LYS A 75 -7.08 11.73 18.68
C LYS A 75 -7.34 10.38 18.02
N PHE A 76 -8.06 10.35 16.90
CA PHE A 76 -8.33 9.11 16.18
C PHE A 76 -7.07 8.55 15.53
N ALA A 77 -6.23 9.42 14.94
CA ALA A 77 -4.97 9.03 14.34
C ALA A 77 -4.06 8.29 15.34
N LEU A 78 -3.90 8.80 16.56
CA LEU A 78 -3.06 8.17 17.59
C LEU A 78 -3.61 6.82 18.07
N ILE A 79 -4.91 6.72 18.31
CA ILE A 79 -5.55 5.46 18.73
C ILE A 79 -5.37 4.40 17.64
N ILE A 80 -5.66 4.77 16.39
CA ILE A 80 -5.52 3.87 15.25
C ILE A 80 -4.05 3.50 15.03
N ALA A 81 -3.11 4.44 15.20
CA ALA A 81 -1.68 4.20 15.03
C ALA A 81 -1.16 3.11 15.98
N ILE A 82 -1.60 3.08 17.23
CA ILE A 82 -1.22 2.04 18.20
C ILE A 82 -1.68 0.66 17.70
N GLY A 83 -2.96 0.55 17.33
CA GLY A 83 -3.50 -0.69 16.77
C GLY A 83 -2.82 -1.10 15.46
N PHE A 84 -2.49 -0.12 14.62
CA PHE A 84 -1.83 -0.30 13.33
C PHE A 84 -0.40 -0.83 13.51
N ILE A 85 0.37 -0.34 14.48
CA ILE A 85 1.72 -0.84 14.77
C ILE A 85 1.66 -2.30 15.21
N VAL A 86 0.78 -2.63 16.15
CA VAL A 86 0.63 -4.00 16.67
C VAL A 86 0.18 -4.94 15.55
N GLY A 87 -0.89 -4.57 14.83
CA GLY A 87 -1.42 -5.36 13.73
C GLY A 87 -0.42 -5.52 12.57
N GLY A 88 0.32 -4.47 12.24
CA GLY A 88 1.36 -4.49 11.21
C GLY A 88 2.52 -5.41 11.57
N TYR A 89 2.97 -5.41 12.83
CA TYR A 89 4.04 -6.29 13.28
C TYR A 89 3.64 -7.77 13.21
N PHE A 90 2.51 -8.15 13.80
CA PHE A 90 2.07 -9.55 13.77
C PHE A 90 1.61 -9.99 12.38
N GLY A 91 0.87 -9.13 11.68
CA GLY A 91 0.41 -9.39 10.32
C GLY A 91 1.55 -9.58 9.32
N SER A 92 2.62 -8.79 9.40
CA SER A 92 3.81 -8.98 8.54
C SER A 92 4.56 -10.26 8.87
N LYS A 93 4.71 -10.61 10.16
CA LYS A 93 5.31 -11.90 10.56
C LYS A 93 4.53 -13.08 10.00
N TRP A 94 3.20 -13.07 10.09
CA TRP A 94 2.37 -14.12 9.51
C TRP A 94 2.46 -14.13 7.99
N ALA A 95 2.39 -12.96 7.34
CA ALA A 95 2.47 -12.86 5.90
C ALA A 95 3.76 -13.49 5.35
N ILE A 96 4.92 -13.25 6.00
CA ILE A 96 6.21 -13.82 5.60
C ILE A 96 6.24 -15.35 5.68
N SER A 97 5.44 -15.95 6.57
CA SER A 97 5.35 -17.42 6.71
C SER A 97 4.38 -18.10 5.73
N ILE A 98 3.54 -17.33 5.03
CA ILE A 98 2.54 -17.86 4.10
C ILE A 98 3.19 -18.06 2.73
N ASP A 99 2.81 -19.10 1.99
CA ASP A 99 3.31 -19.30 0.64
C ASP A 99 2.90 -18.15 -0.30
N GLN A 100 3.73 -17.82 -1.29
CA GLN A 100 3.50 -16.65 -2.13
C GLN A 100 2.19 -16.72 -2.94
N SER A 101 1.76 -17.92 -3.32
CA SER A 101 0.57 -18.14 -4.12
C SER A 101 -0.69 -17.86 -3.31
N LEU A 102 -0.72 -18.37 -2.07
CA LEU A 102 -1.80 -18.10 -1.12
C LEU A 102 -1.81 -16.64 -0.70
N LEU A 103 -0.65 -16.03 -0.41
CA LEU A 103 -0.59 -14.60 -0.05
C LEU A 103 -1.13 -13.72 -1.19
N LYS A 104 -0.79 -14.05 -2.44
CA LYS A 104 -1.32 -13.38 -3.63
C LYS A 104 -2.83 -13.53 -3.76
N LYS A 105 -3.38 -14.73 -3.50
CA LYS A 105 -4.83 -14.97 -3.49
C LYS A 105 -5.53 -14.19 -2.38
N ILE A 106 -4.99 -14.19 -1.17
CA ILE A 106 -5.51 -13.43 -0.03
C ILE A 106 -5.57 -11.94 -0.39
N PHE A 107 -4.48 -11.39 -0.92
CA PHE A 107 -4.44 -10.00 -1.36
C PHE A 107 -5.52 -9.70 -2.42
N GLY A 108 -5.63 -10.54 -3.44
CA GLY A 108 -6.65 -10.40 -4.48
C GLY A 108 -8.09 -10.46 -3.94
N VAL A 109 -8.39 -11.37 -3.03
CA VAL A 109 -9.71 -11.49 -2.39
C VAL A 109 -10.05 -10.24 -1.58
N ILE A 110 -9.09 -9.70 -0.82
CA ILE A 110 -9.29 -8.45 -0.05
C ILE A 110 -9.62 -7.29 -1.01
N LEU A 111 -8.88 -7.16 -2.12
CA LEU A 111 -9.16 -6.14 -3.13
C LEU A 111 -10.54 -6.31 -3.77
N LEU A 112 -10.94 -7.55 -4.07
CA LEU A 112 -12.25 -7.84 -4.65
C LEU A 112 -13.38 -7.48 -3.68
N ILE A 113 -13.24 -7.82 -2.40
CA ILE A 113 -14.21 -7.45 -1.36
C ILE A 113 -14.30 -5.93 -1.24
N ALA A 114 -13.17 -5.23 -1.23
CA ALA A 114 -13.14 -3.76 -1.19
C ALA A 114 -13.87 -3.16 -2.40
N ALA A 115 -13.57 -3.65 -3.61
CA ALA A 115 -14.24 -3.21 -4.84
C ALA A 115 -15.75 -3.43 -4.76
N ILE A 116 -16.21 -4.64 -4.42
CA ILE A 116 -17.63 -4.97 -4.30
C ILE A 116 -18.32 -4.04 -3.29
N LYS A 117 -17.70 -3.82 -2.12
CA LYS A 117 -18.26 -2.92 -1.10
C LYS A 117 -18.31 -1.47 -1.56
N MET A 118 -17.33 -0.98 -2.33
CA MET A 118 -17.36 0.40 -2.83
C MET A 118 -18.43 0.61 -3.90
N PHE A 119 -18.73 -0.40 -4.72
CA PHE A 119 -19.74 -0.30 -5.78
C PHE A 119 -21.17 -0.58 -5.31
N PHE A 120 -21.35 -1.51 -4.37
CA PHE A 120 -22.67 -2.01 -3.96
C PHE A 120 -22.97 -1.77 -2.47
N GLY A 121 -22.00 -1.27 -1.70
CA GLY A 121 -22.24 -0.84 -0.33
C GLY A 121 -23.10 0.42 -0.29
N LYS A 122 -23.87 0.56 0.81
CA LYS A 122 -24.64 1.76 1.08
C LYS A 122 -23.74 2.95 1.37
#